data_AF-A0A916CHE4-F1
#
_entry.id   AF-A0A916CHE4-F1
#
_cell.length_a   1.000
_cell.length_b   1.000
_cell.length_c   1.000
_cell.angle_alpha   90.00
_cell.angle_beta   90.00
_cell.angle_gamma   90.00
#
_symmetry.space_group_name_H-M   'P 1'
#
loop_
_entity.id
_entity.type
_entity.pdbx_description
1 polymer ?
#
loop_
_entity_poly.entity_id
_entity_poly.type
_entity_poly.pdbx_seq_one_letter_code
_entity_poly.pdbx_strand_id
1 'polypeptide(L)'
;MAAVTGQASAGESTSVLTRVGQTQRIRALAGAHARRPTSQVSPLANIKSAAKKARQAEKHRQRNVALRTRMRSAIKKAVKATGAGDATAATTACQAAVPAIDTMVSKGLVHRNKAARHKSRLNKALKTLKASKAG
;
A
#
# COMPACT_ATOMS: atom_id res chain seq x y z
N MET A 1 37.04 -29.06 -3.29
CA MET A 1 37.37 -29.84 -4.50
C MET A 1 36.36 -30.96 -4.59
N ALA A 2 35.56 -31.16 -5.63
CA ALA A 2 35.72 -30.85 -7.04
C ALA A 2 34.50 -30.08 -7.62
N ALA A 3 34.79 -29.24 -8.60
CA ALA A 3 33.82 -28.73 -9.55
C ALA A 3 33.47 -29.81 -10.58
N VAL A 4 32.25 -29.81 -11.09
CA VAL A 4 31.97 -30.01 -12.52
C VAL A 4 30.54 -29.54 -12.81
N THR A 5 30.49 -28.44 -13.54
CA THR A 5 29.41 -27.99 -14.42
C THR A 5 29.12 -29.01 -15.51
N GLY A 6 27.86 -29.32 -15.77
CA GLY A 6 27.42 -30.03 -16.99
C GLY A 6 25.99 -29.60 -17.33
N GLN A 7 25.84 -28.54 -18.13
CA GLN A 7 25.58 -28.56 -19.58
C GLN A 7 24.16 -29.00 -19.94
N ALA A 8 23.41 -28.01 -20.44
CA ALA A 8 22.18 -28.17 -21.19
C ALA A 8 22.43 -28.98 -22.48
N SER A 9 21.51 -29.88 -22.82
CA SER A 9 21.31 -30.28 -24.20
C SER A 9 19.82 -30.25 -24.52
N ALA A 10 19.49 -29.44 -25.51
CA ALA A 10 18.22 -29.43 -26.20
C ALA A 10 18.05 -30.79 -26.90
N GLY A 11 16.93 -31.45 -26.65
CA GLY A 11 16.55 -32.70 -27.31
C GLY A 11 15.13 -32.54 -27.84
N GLU A 12 15.08 -32.04 -29.07
CA GLU A 12 13.90 -31.88 -29.91
C GLU A 12 13.05 -33.16 -29.92
N SER A 13 11.87 -33.14 -29.30
CA SER A 13 10.86 -34.19 -29.48
C SER A 13 10.11 -33.92 -30.79
N THR A 14 10.69 -34.32 -31.90
CA THR A 14 10.07 -34.30 -33.23
C THR A 14 9.32 -35.60 -33.52
N SER A 15 7.98 -35.52 -33.54
CA SER A 15 7.01 -36.34 -34.30
C SER A 15 7.01 -37.86 -34.02
N VAL A 16 5.87 -38.56 -33.95
CA VAL A 16 4.97 -38.82 -35.07
C VAL A 16 3.56 -39.15 -34.55
N LEU A 17 2.58 -38.28 -34.77
CA LEU A 17 1.16 -38.65 -34.73
C LEU A 17 0.65 -38.68 -36.18
N THR A 18 0.94 -39.76 -36.89
CA THR A 18 0.31 -40.06 -38.18
C THR A 18 -0.92 -40.93 -37.94
N ARG A 19 -2.10 -40.30 -37.94
CA ARG A 19 -3.32 -40.96 -38.43
C ARG A 19 -3.72 -40.26 -39.72
N VAL A 20 -3.40 -40.93 -40.82
CA VAL A 20 -4.19 -41.07 -42.05
C VAL A 20 -5.05 -39.86 -42.41
N GLY A 21 -4.53 -39.07 -43.36
CA GLY A 21 -5.29 -38.39 -44.40
C GLY A 21 -6.67 -37.86 -44.05
N GLN A 22 -6.74 -36.60 -43.61
CA GLN A 22 -7.71 -35.69 -44.19
C GLN A 22 -7.01 -34.42 -44.67
N THR A 23 -7.03 -34.33 -45.99
CA THR A 23 -6.69 -33.22 -46.87
C THR A 23 -7.26 -31.90 -46.38
N GLN A 24 -6.35 -30.98 -46.07
CA GLN A 24 -6.41 -29.55 -46.34
C GLN A 24 -7.79 -28.86 -46.42
N ARG A 25 -8.11 -28.07 -45.39
CA ARG A 25 -8.69 -26.73 -45.57
C ARG A 25 -8.05 -25.75 -44.59
N ILE A 26 -6.81 -25.38 -44.88
CA ILE A 26 -6.28 -24.10 -44.39
C ILE A 26 -7.00 -23.03 -45.22
N ARG A 27 -8.16 -22.54 -44.75
CA ARG A 27 -8.77 -21.37 -45.35
C ARG A 27 -7.85 -20.19 -45.06
N ALA A 28 -7.26 -19.68 -46.14
CA ALA A 28 -6.42 -18.51 -46.17
C ALA A 28 -7.03 -17.33 -45.40
N LEU A 29 -6.15 -16.70 -44.63
CA LEU A 29 -5.89 -15.26 -44.50
C LEU A 29 -7.07 -14.27 -44.58
N ALA A 30 -7.01 -13.33 -43.62
CA ALA A 30 -7.54 -11.97 -43.71
C ALA A 30 -9.05 -11.79 -43.52
N GLY A 31 -9.59 -12.34 -42.44
CA GLY A 31 -10.70 -11.69 -41.74
C GLY A 31 -10.16 -10.55 -40.89
N ALA A 32 -9.90 -9.39 -41.51
CA ALA A 32 -9.48 -8.17 -40.82
C ALA A 32 -10.36 -7.92 -39.60
N HIS A 33 -9.84 -8.25 -38.41
CA HIS A 33 -10.29 -7.62 -37.18
C HIS A 33 -9.74 -6.19 -37.29
N ALA A 34 -10.40 -5.38 -38.11
CA ALA A 34 -10.17 -3.95 -38.13
C ALA A 34 -10.19 -3.53 -36.68
N ARG A 35 -9.02 -3.14 -36.15
CA ARG A 35 -8.93 -2.46 -34.86
C ARG A 35 -9.89 -1.30 -35.01
N ARG A 36 -11.10 -1.43 -34.44
CA ARG A 36 -12.13 -0.40 -34.52
C ARG A 36 -11.42 0.91 -34.24
N PRO A 37 -11.48 1.92 -35.12
CA PRO A 37 -10.90 3.20 -34.78
C PRO A 37 -11.53 3.60 -33.46
N THR A 38 -10.71 3.74 -32.41
CA THR A 38 -11.12 4.34 -31.14
C THR A 38 -11.28 5.84 -31.37
N SER A 39 -12.10 6.20 -32.36
CA SER A 39 -12.47 7.56 -32.67
C SER A 39 -13.75 7.86 -31.89
N GLN A 40 -13.60 8.74 -30.90
CA GLN A 40 -14.67 9.56 -30.34
C GLN A 40 -15.66 8.88 -29.39
N VAL A 41 -15.17 8.14 -28.39
CA VAL A 41 -15.83 8.21 -27.09
C VAL A 41 -14.94 9.04 -26.20
N SER A 42 -15.13 10.36 -26.22
CA SER A 42 -14.73 11.18 -25.07
C SER A 42 -15.49 10.61 -23.89
N PRO A 43 -14.85 9.91 -22.92
CA PRO A 43 -15.57 9.40 -21.77
C PRO A 43 -15.72 10.58 -20.82
N LEU A 44 -16.57 11.54 -21.19
CA LEU A 44 -17.11 12.47 -20.22
C LEU A 44 -17.96 11.62 -19.30
N ALA A 45 -17.51 11.50 -18.05
CA ALA A 45 -18.25 10.83 -16.99
C ALA A 45 -19.56 11.58 -16.71
N ASN A 46 -20.57 11.37 -17.54
CA ASN A 46 -21.87 12.07 -17.52
C ASN A 46 -22.83 11.52 -16.47
N ILE A 47 -22.36 10.64 -15.57
CA ILE A 47 -23.17 10.10 -14.49
C ILE A 47 -23.19 11.12 -13.35
N LYS A 48 -24.34 11.79 -13.15
CA LYS A 48 -24.55 12.79 -12.08
C LYS A 48 -24.13 12.29 -10.69
N SER A 49 -24.28 10.99 -10.42
CA SER A 49 -23.84 10.36 -9.16
C SER A 49 -22.32 10.30 -9.01
N ALA A 50 -21.57 10.12 -10.10
CA ALA A 50 -20.11 10.12 -10.09
C ALA A 50 -19.56 11.53 -9.79
N ALA A 51 -20.10 12.56 -10.44
CA ALA A 51 -19.74 13.95 -10.16
C ALA A 51 -20.07 14.37 -8.71
N LYS A 52 -21.16 13.85 -8.13
CA LYS A 52 -21.47 14.04 -6.70
C LYS A 52 -20.44 13.34 -5.81
N LYS A 53 -20.10 12.09 -6.08
CA LYS A 53 -19.11 11.32 -5.30
C LYS A 53 -17.72 11.98 -5.36
N ALA A 54 -17.30 12.51 -6.51
CA ALA A 54 -16.05 13.24 -6.66
C ALA A 54 -15.97 14.45 -5.71
N ARG A 55 -16.99 15.32 -5.74
CA ARG A 55 -17.10 16.48 -4.82
C ARG A 55 -17.10 16.09 -3.35
N GLN A 56 -17.79 15.01 -2.99
CA GLN A 56 -17.81 14.49 -1.61
C GLN A 56 -16.44 13.94 -1.20
N ALA A 57 -15.79 13.19 -2.08
CA ALA A 57 -14.47 12.60 -1.84
C ALA A 57 -13.41 13.69 -1.57
N GLU A 58 -13.44 14.79 -2.31
CA GLU A 58 -12.54 15.93 -2.09
C GLU A 58 -12.73 16.56 -0.70
N LYS A 59 -13.97 16.84 -0.32
CA LYS A 59 -14.30 17.38 1.02
C LYS A 59 -13.87 16.43 2.14
N HIS A 60 -14.05 15.12 1.95
CA HIS A 60 -13.64 14.11 2.91
C HIS A 60 -12.12 14.01 2.97
N ARG A 61 -11.44 14.06 1.83
CA ARG A 61 -9.98 14.02 1.71
C ARG A 61 -9.35 15.19 2.46
N GLN A 62 -9.81 16.42 2.23
CA GLN A 62 -9.28 17.61 2.90
C GLN A 62 -9.37 17.50 4.43
N ARG A 63 -10.55 17.14 4.96
CA ARG A 63 -10.75 16.95 6.41
C ARG A 63 -9.87 15.82 6.96
N ASN A 64 -9.83 14.68 6.27
CA ASN A 64 -9.08 13.50 6.73
C ASN A 64 -7.56 13.72 6.69
N VAL A 65 -7.07 14.51 5.73
CA VAL A 65 -5.66 14.90 5.67
C VAL A 65 -5.30 15.74 6.89
N ALA A 66 -6.07 16.79 7.20
CA ALA A 66 -5.81 17.65 8.36
C ALA A 66 -5.78 16.86 9.67
N LEU A 67 -6.76 15.98 9.89
CA LEU A 67 -6.83 15.14 11.10
C LEU A 67 -5.66 14.16 11.19
N ARG A 68 -5.30 13.48 10.09
CA ARG A 68 -4.14 12.57 10.06
C ARG A 68 -2.83 13.31 10.29
N THR A 69 -2.67 14.51 9.74
CA THR A 69 -1.47 15.34 9.95
C THR A 69 -1.35 15.75 11.41
N ARG A 70 -2.43 16.17 12.07
CA ARG A 70 -2.42 16.50 13.50
C ARG A 70 -1.92 15.34 14.36
N MET A 71 -2.45 14.13 14.13
CA MET A 71 -2.01 12.93 14.84
C MET A 71 -0.52 12.61 14.57
N ARG A 72 -0.09 12.68 13.31
CA ARG A 72 1.31 12.45 12.93
C ARG A 72 2.26 13.45 13.59
N SER A 73 1.86 14.72 13.68
CA SER A 73 2.64 15.77 14.35
C SER A 73 2.79 15.51 15.85
N ALA A 74 1.73 15.08 16.54
CA ALA A 74 1.81 14.71 17.95
C ALA A 74 2.79 13.54 18.19
N ILE A 75 2.71 12.50 17.34
CA ILE A 75 3.65 11.37 17.40
C ILE A 75 5.09 11.84 17.14
N LYS A 76 5.31 12.71 16.14
CA LYS A 76 6.64 13.25 15.82
C LYS A 76 7.22 14.04 16.99
N LYS A 77 6.41 14.83 17.71
CA LYS A 77 6.84 15.55 18.91
C LYS A 77 7.28 14.59 20.02
N ALA A 78 6.51 13.54 20.28
CA ALA A 78 6.87 12.53 21.28
C ALA A 78 8.18 11.81 20.92
N VAL A 79 8.37 11.42 19.65
CA VAL A 79 9.62 10.78 19.19
C VAL A 79 10.82 11.71 19.28
N LYS A 80 10.65 13.00 18.97
CA LYS A 80 11.73 14.00 19.13
C LYS A 80 12.12 14.18 20.60
N ALA A 81 11.15 14.27 21.50
CA ALA A 81 11.41 14.38 22.94
C ALA A 81 12.15 13.15 23.47
N THR A 82 11.82 11.95 22.98
CA THR A 82 12.57 10.74 23.35
C THR A 82 14.01 10.73 22.81
N GLY A 83 14.26 11.30 21.63
CA GLY A 83 15.61 11.42 21.08
C GLY A 83 16.48 12.46 21.78
N ALA A 84 15.86 13.49 22.38
CA ALA A 84 16.56 14.53 23.13
C ALA A 84 17.01 14.08 24.54
N GLY A 85 16.53 12.94 25.04
CA GLY A 85 16.92 12.40 26.35
C GLY A 85 16.16 12.96 27.56
N ASP A 86 15.17 13.84 27.34
CA ASP A 86 14.39 14.46 28.42
C ASP A 86 13.24 13.55 28.90
N ALA A 87 13.46 12.82 30.00
CA ALA A 87 12.50 11.85 30.53
C ALA A 87 11.15 12.46 30.96
N THR A 88 11.16 13.69 31.47
CA THR A 88 9.96 14.42 31.92
C THR A 88 9.15 14.94 30.73
N ALA A 89 9.82 15.64 29.81
CA ALA A 89 9.21 16.16 28.58
C ALA A 89 8.67 15.02 27.68
N ALA A 90 9.39 13.89 27.59
CA ALA A 90 8.94 12.73 26.84
C ALA A 90 7.67 12.10 27.43
N THR A 91 7.54 12.06 28.77
CA THR A 91 6.35 11.53 29.44
C THR A 91 5.13 12.40 29.16
N THR A 92 5.24 13.72 29.31
CA THR A 92 4.17 14.68 29.03
C THR A 92 3.76 14.66 27.55
N ALA A 93 4.73 14.61 26.64
CA ALA A 93 4.47 14.53 25.20
C ALA A 93 3.77 13.22 24.81
N CYS A 94 4.14 12.09 25.44
CA CYS A 94 3.47 10.81 25.22
C CYS A 94 2.04 10.82 25.77
N GLN A 95 1.81 11.39 26.96
CA GLN A 95 0.47 11.53 27.54
C GLN A 95 -0.45 12.38 26.65
N ALA A 96 0.06 13.44 26.03
CA ALA A 96 -0.69 14.25 25.07
C ALA A 96 -0.94 13.51 23.73
N ALA A 97 -0.05 12.60 23.33
CA ALA A 97 -0.17 11.85 22.09
C ALA A 97 -1.21 10.72 22.15
N VAL A 98 -1.40 10.06 23.30
CA VAL A 98 -2.37 8.98 23.49
C VAL A 98 -3.82 9.39 23.14
N PRO A 99 -4.41 10.46 23.71
CA PRO A 99 -5.79 10.85 23.41
C PRO A 99 -5.96 11.31 21.95
N ALA A 100 -4.91 11.91 21.37
CA ALA A 100 -4.91 12.28 19.96
C ALA A 100 -4.97 11.05 19.03
N ILE A 101 -4.32 9.94 19.40
CA ILE A 101 -4.39 8.68 18.66
C ILE A 101 -5.78 8.04 18.82
N ASP A 102 -6.31 8.00 20.03
CA ASP A 102 -7.59 7.32 20.32
C ASP A 102 -8.78 8.03 19.69
N THR A 103 -8.78 9.36 19.69
CA THR A 103 -9.80 10.15 18.97
C THR A 103 -9.83 9.83 17.47
N MET A 104 -8.69 9.47 16.86
CA MET A 104 -8.65 9.08 15.43
C MET A 104 -9.18 7.67 15.18
N VAL A 105 -9.10 6.78 16.18
CA VAL A 105 -9.72 5.45 16.11
C VAL A 105 -11.23 5.58 16.20
N SER A 106 -11.75 6.38 17.12
CA SER A 106 -13.20 6.64 17.24
C SER A 106 -13.79 7.27 15.98
N LYS A 107 -13.01 8.09 15.27
CA LYS A 107 -13.40 8.67 13.97
C LYS A 107 -13.25 7.71 12.78
N GLY A 108 -12.81 6.47 13.00
CA GLY A 108 -12.61 5.46 11.95
C GLY A 108 -11.49 5.77 10.95
N LEU A 109 -10.64 6.77 11.23
CA LEU A 109 -9.57 7.18 10.31
C LEU A 109 -8.32 6.31 10.43
N VAL A 110 -8.14 5.66 11.59
CA VAL A 110 -7.00 4.81 11.90
C VAL A 110 -7.51 3.50 12.48
N HIS A 111 -7.03 2.39 11.93
CA HIS A 111 -7.37 1.06 12.44
C HIS A 111 -6.81 0.84 13.85
N ARG A 112 -7.58 0.13 14.70
CA ARG A 112 -7.23 -0.19 16.10
C ARG A 112 -5.81 -0.76 16.25
N ASN A 113 -5.42 -1.69 15.38
CA ASN A 113 -4.08 -2.29 15.42
C ASN A 113 -2.97 -1.28 15.10
N LYS A 114 -3.24 -0.31 14.21
CA LYS A 114 -2.26 0.74 13.91
C LYS A 114 -2.07 1.67 15.10
N ALA A 115 -3.16 2.05 15.77
CA ALA A 115 -3.09 2.80 17.02
C ALA A 115 -2.32 2.02 18.11
N ALA A 116 -2.62 0.74 18.30
CA ALA A 116 -1.93 -0.13 19.24
C ALA A 116 -0.42 -0.22 18.96
N ARG A 117 -0.01 -0.33 17.69
CA ARG A 117 1.41 -0.29 17.29
C ARG A 117 2.08 1.02 17.68
N HIS A 118 1.42 2.17 17.49
CA HIS A 118 1.98 3.47 17.87
C HIS A 118 2.13 3.58 19.39
N LYS A 119 1.13 3.17 20.17
CA LYS A 119 1.20 3.13 21.65
C LYS A 119 2.34 2.22 22.14
N SER A 120 2.44 1.01 21.60
CA SER A 120 3.48 0.05 21.97
C SER A 120 4.88 0.60 21.69
N ARG A 121 5.10 1.23 20.53
CA ARG A 121 6.40 1.83 20.17
C ARG A 121 6.80 2.97 21.11
N LEU A 122 5.87 3.87 21.44
CA LEU A 122 6.12 4.97 22.39
C LEU A 122 6.46 4.42 23.79
N ASN A 123 5.71 3.43 24.26
CA ASN A 123 5.96 2.81 25.56
C ASN A 123 7.31 2.09 25.61
N LYS A 124 7.71 1.41 24.54
CA LYS A 124 9.04 0.79 24.44
C LYS A 124 10.14 1.85 24.52
N ALA A 125 10.02 2.94 23.75
CA ALA A 125 10.99 4.04 23.77
C ALA A 125 11.14 4.68 25.16
N LEU A 126 10.02 4.90 25.88
CA LEU A 126 10.04 5.41 27.24
C LEU A 126 10.70 4.43 28.22
N LYS A 127 10.43 3.13 28.09
CA LYS A 127 11.05 2.10 28.93
C LYS A 127 12.56 2.04 28.71
N THR A 128 13.02 2.07 27.47
CA THR A 128 14.46 2.09 27.16
C THR A 128 15.16 3.32 27.72
N LEU A 129 14.55 4.52 27.62
CA LEU A 129 15.10 5.74 28.21
C LEU A 129 15.16 5.71 29.74
N LYS A 130 14.13 5.13 30.38
CA LYS A 130 14.12 4.98 31.84
C LYS A 130 15.16 3.96 32.30
N ALA A 131 15.30 2.84 31.57
CA ALA A 131 16.29 1.82 31.87
C ALA A 131 17.73 2.34 31.71
N SER A 132 18.02 3.13 30.66
CA SER A 132 19.35 3.71 30.44
C SER A 132 19.74 4.79 31.45
N LYS A 133 18.78 5.40 32.16
CA LYS A 133 19.05 6.38 33.22
C LYS A 133 19.17 5.74 34.61
N ALA A 134 18.65 4.52 34.77
CA ALA A 134 18.59 3.82 36.04
C ALA A 134 19.78 2.87 36.29
N GLY A 135 20.67 2.71 35.30
CA GLY A 135 21.98 2.08 35.45
C GLY A 135 23.07 3.11 35.23
#